data_AF-A0A9W7YGD5-F1
#
_entry.id   AF-A0A9W7YGD5-F1
#
_cell.length_a   1.000
_cell.length_b   1.000
_cell.length_c   1.000
_cell.angle_alpha   90.00
_cell.angle_beta   90.00
_cell.angle_gamma   90.00
#
_symmetry.space_group_name_H-M   'P 1'
#
loop_
_entity.id
_entity.type
_entity.pdbx_description
1 polymer ?
#
loop_
_entity_poly.entity_id
_entity_poly.type
_entity_poly.pdbx_seq_one_letter_code
_entity_poly.pdbx_strand_id
1 'polypeptide(L)'
;MPGFPTQGRLRRYALGALLCMAVVLVLRTCSTTQKPTAEETLDMYTDALNKTLGFHQIYVIHEGGTAAHGVAAFGAVAELLDMDVQYILHTAHADAAAVARAQHGFLTDTPRAAELDIHAQVYADMVRRGIQSALILVSDADVELDIKERLAAALAGSSPHLHDMLFVGRAFSEPAEPEADELAVLLQQTNGTDDRSAQMQRLWAKRNFLHRPIAVFRSSSPRGIHAYALNAHMAHHLHRRLGQRMGADAHGLDYVLADAALTGLCAAYSVSPPLVVAHGRGDRNTGNQFLRRSARYAIGLRSDDPSHYPPFLDWQDMWG
;
A
#
# COMPACT_ATOMS: atom_id res chain seq x y z
N MET A 1 62.29 54.26 -11.77
CA MET A 1 62.60 52.90 -11.28
C MET A 1 61.46 52.44 -10.39
N PRO A 2 60.69 51.39 -10.77
CA PRO A 2 59.68 50.84 -9.88
C PRO A 2 60.34 49.85 -8.90
N GLY A 3 60.09 50.07 -7.61
CA GLY A 3 60.63 49.26 -6.52
C GLY A 3 59.93 47.91 -6.40
N PHE A 4 60.72 46.86 -6.19
CA PHE A 4 60.26 45.49 -5.96
C PHE A 4 59.48 45.39 -4.63
N PRO A 5 58.30 44.75 -4.62
CA PRO A 5 57.57 44.50 -3.38
C PRO A 5 58.23 43.37 -2.57
N THR A 6 58.64 43.78 -1.39
CA THR A 6 59.06 43.04 -0.19
C THR A 6 58.53 41.60 -0.01
N GLN A 7 59.47 40.69 0.29
CA GLN A 7 59.33 39.25 0.59
C GLN A 7 58.31 38.88 1.70
N GLY A 8 57.78 39.85 2.45
CA GLY A 8 56.87 39.59 3.58
C GLY A 8 55.48 39.08 3.17
N ARG A 9 54.99 39.43 1.97
CA ARG A 9 53.65 39.02 1.53
C ARG A 9 53.58 37.54 1.12
N LEU A 10 54.64 37.00 0.52
CA LEU A 10 54.68 35.59 0.08
C LEU A 10 54.56 34.58 1.23
N ARG A 11 55.11 34.88 2.41
CA ARG A 11 55.02 33.99 3.57
C ARG A 11 53.62 33.89 4.16
N ARG A 12 52.81 34.95 4.09
CA ARG A 12 51.43 34.94 4.61
C ARG A 12 50.47 34.12 3.73
N TYR A 13 50.67 34.15 2.41
CA TYR A 13 49.87 33.33 1.48
C TYR A 13 50.20 31.84 1.57
N ALA A 14 51.49 31.48 1.77
CA ALA A 14 51.89 30.08 1.91
C ALA A 14 51.31 29.42 3.18
N LEU A 15 51.27 30.15 4.30
CA LEU A 15 50.69 29.65 5.56
C LEU A 15 49.16 29.49 5.47
N GLY A 16 48.46 30.40 4.80
CA GLY A 16 47.02 30.29 4.57
C GLY A 16 46.66 29.08 3.70
N ALA A 17 47.43 28.82 2.64
CA ALA A 17 47.19 27.68 1.74
C ALA A 17 47.41 26.32 2.43
N LEU A 18 48.43 26.21 3.28
CA LEU A 18 48.69 24.99 4.06
C LEU A 18 47.58 24.71 5.09
N LEU A 19 47.03 25.74 5.73
CA LEU A 19 45.97 25.58 6.72
C LEU A 19 44.64 25.16 6.06
N CYS A 20 44.31 25.72 4.89
CA CYS A 20 43.15 25.29 4.12
C CYS A 20 43.28 23.84 3.62
N MET A 21 44.46 23.43 3.16
CA MET A 21 44.71 22.04 2.74
C MET A 21 44.59 21.06 3.90
N ALA A 22 45.09 21.40 5.09
CA ALA A 22 44.96 20.56 6.28
C ALA A 22 43.49 20.40 6.73
N VAL A 23 42.68 21.47 6.68
CA VAL A 23 41.25 21.42 7.00
C VAL A 23 40.48 20.55 5.99
N VAL A 24 40.78 20.66 4.70
CA VAL A 24 40.16 19.81 3.67
C VAL A 24 40.57 18.33 3.83
N LEU A 25 41.80 18.06 4.25
CA LEU A 25 42.27 16.69 4.48
C LEU A 25 41.58 16.06 5.71
N VAL A 26 41.46 16.80 6.81
CA VAL A 26 40.79 16.33 8.05
C VAL A 26 39.30 16.12 7.82
N LEU A 27 38.65 16.98 7.02
CA LEU A 27 37.24 16.80 6.64
C LEU A 27 37.04 15.58 5.70
N ARG A 28 38.03 15.23 4.88
CA ARG A 28 37.98 14.02 4.04
C ARG A 28 38.22 12.72 4.80
N THR A 29 38.97 12.73 5.91
CA THR A 29 39.25 11.50 6.67
C THR A 29 38.19 11.17 7.73
N CYS A 30 37.27 12.09 8.04
CA CYS A 30 36.20 11.85 9.02
C CYS A 30 34.87 11.38 8.44
N SER A 31 34.78 11.12 7.13
CA SER A 31 33.54 10.69 6.47
C SER A 31 33.70 9.34 5.76
N THR A 32 34.30 8.36 6.43
CA THR A 32 33.91 6.97 6.21
C THR A 32 32.59 6.73 6.93
N THR A 33 31.50 7.31 6.38
CA THR A 33 30.15 6.88 6.68
C THR A 33 30.06 5.46 6.15
N GLN A 34 30.30 4.48 7.03
CA GLN A 34 29.97 3.09 6.77
C GLN A 34 28.51 3.09 6.33
N LYS A 35 28.26 2.74 5.05
CA LYS A 35 26.89 2.46 4.64
C LYS A 35 26.38 1.38 5.59
N PRO A 36 25.25 1.59 6.27
CA PRO A 36 24.68 0.56 7.11
C PRO A 36 24.57 -0.72 6.29
N THR A 37 24.92 -1.84 6.92
CA THR A 37 24.77 -3.13 6.27
C THR A 37 23.30 -3.38 5.97
N ALA A 38 22.98 -4.20 4.96
CA ALA A 38 21.59 -4.46 4.58
C ALA A 38 20.74 -4.99 5.76
N GLU A 39 21.37 -5.72 6.70
CA GLU A 39 20.75 -6.19 7.96
C GLU A 39 20.51 -5.04 8.96
N GLU A 40 21.47 -4.15 9.21
CA GLU A 40 21.27 -2.98 10.10
C GLU A 40 20.23 -2.00 9.54
N THR A 41 20.12 -1.92 8.22
CA THR A 41 19.10 -1.11 7.54
C THR A 41 17.72 -1.73 7.80
N LEU A 42 17.60 -3.05 7.72
CA LEU A 42 16.35 -3.78 7.96
C LEU A 42 15.86 -3.61 9.40
N ASP A 43 16.72 -3.80 10.40
CA ASP A 43 16.36 -3.65 11.84
C ASP A 43 15.91 -2.22 12.17
N MET A 44 16.60 -1.22 11.62
CA MET A 44 16.25 0.20 11.82
C MET A 44 14.95 0.57 11.09
N TYR A 45 14.60 -0.10 9.99
CA TYR A 45 13.32 0.08 9.30
C TYR A 45 12.17 -0.70 9.95
N THR A 46 12.42 -1.86 10.56
CA THR A 46 11.39 -2.61 11.30
C THR A 46 10.99 -1.92 12.61
N ASP A 47 11.90 -1.20 13.26
CA ASP A 47 11.56 -0.26 14.34
C ASP A 47 10.96 1.06 13.79
N ALA A 48 11.37 1.53 12.59
CA ALA A 48 10.79 2.73 11.97
C ALA A 48 9.36 2.54 11.45
N LEU A 49 8.93 1.29 11.18
CA LEU A 49 7.55 0.92 10.96
C LEU A 49 6.88 0.60 12.30
N ASN A 50 6.64 1.67 13.05
CA ASN A 50 5.82 1.72 14.26
C ASN A 50 4.46 1.00 14.08
N LYS A 51 3.64 0.96 15.13
CA LYS A 51 2.25 0.43 15.09
C LYS A 51 1.38 0.95 13.92
N THR A 52 1.79 2.03 13.26
CA THR A 52 1.10 2.61 12.10
C THR A 52 1.71 2.25 10.74
N LEU A 53 2.64 1.30 10.65
CA LEU A 53 3.32 0.89 9.41
C LEU A 53 3.95 2.07 8.64
N GLY A 54 4.45 3.08 9.36
CA GLY A 54 5.06 4.28 8.76
C GLY A 54 4.06 5.35 8.29
N PHE A 55 2.75 5.14 8.48
CA PHE A 55 1.73 6.14 8.21
C PHE A 55 1.41 6.96 9.46
N HIS A 56 0.78 8.14 9.31
CA HIS A 56 0.26 8.86 10.47
C HIS A 56 -0.96 8.18 11.08
N GLN A 57 -1.79 7.55 10.24
CA GLN A 57 -3.01 6.87 10.68
C GLN A 57 -3.28 5.65 9.80
N ILE A 58 -3.75 4.56 10.41
CA ILE A 58 -4.37 3.45 9.68
C ILE A 58 -5.88 3.54 9.92
N TYR A 59 -6.65 3.54 8.84
CA TYR A 59 -8.12 3.47 8.88
C TYR A 59 -8.57 2.09 8.41
N VAL A 60 -9.50 1.48 9.15
CA VAL A 60 -10.15 0.22 8.78
C VAL A 60 -11.64 0.49 8.58
N ILE A 61 -12.10 0.40 7.34
CA ILE A 61 -13.49 0.61 6.94
C ILE A 61 -14.25 -0.71 7.12
N HIS A 62 -15.28 -0.69 7.96
CA HIS A 62 -16.04 -1.88 8.25
C HIS A 62 -17.27 -2.04 7.35
N GLU A 63 -17.19 -2.87 6.32
CA GLU A 63 -18.28 -3.12 5.36
C GLU A 63 -19.31 -4.16 5.84
N GLY A 64 -20.37 -3.72 6.50
CA GLY A 64 -21.57 -4.51 6.77
C GLY A 64 -21.44 -5.59 7.86
N GLY A 65 -22.58 -5.95 8.47
CA GLY A 65 -22.66 -6.82 9.65
C GLY A 65 -22.89 -6.02 10.94
N THR A 66 -22.95 -6.70 12.09
CA THR A 66 -22.90 -5.99 13.37
C THR A 66 -21.48 -5.45 13.56
N ALA A 67 -21.35 -4.17 13.90
CA ALA A 67 -20.05 -3.51 14.12
C ALA A 67 -19.10 -4.33 15.01
N ALA A 68 -19.65 -5.08 15.97
CA ALA A 68 -18.91 -5.98 16.84
C ALA A 68 -18.11 -7.07 16.09
N HIS A 69 -18.68 -7.71 15.07
CA HIS A 69 -18.03 -8.84 14.40
C HIS A 69 -16.86 -8.42 13.51
N GLY A 70 -17.00 -7.35 12.72
CA GLY A 70 -15.90 -6.92 11.86
C GLY A 70 -14.78 -6.20 12.60
N VAL A 71 -15.11 -5.44 13.66
CA VAL A 71 -14.10 -4.89 14.56
C VAL A 71 -13.35 -6.01 15.26
N ALA A 72 -14.03 -7.06 15.73
CA ALA A 72 -13.36 -8.23 16.31
C ALA A 72 -12.48 -8.96 15.27
N ALA A 73 -12.97 -9.17 14.05
CA ALA A 73 -12.26 -9.92 13.01
C ALA A 73 -10.95 -9.27 12.58
N PHE A 74 -10.96 -7.95 12.31
CA PHE A 74 -9.71 -7.24 12.00
C PHE A 74 -8.94 -6.85 13.27
N GLY A 75 -9.61 -6.75 14.42
CA GLY A 75 -8.98 -6.47 15.72
C GLY A 75 -7.94 -7.52 16.10
N ALA A 76 -8.26 -8.80 15.92
CA ALA A 76 -7.30 -9.87 16.15
C ALA A 76 -6.08 -9.81 15.19
N VAL A 77 -6.29 -9.38 13.94
CA VAL A 77 -5.20 -9.15 12.97
C VAL A 77 -4.34 -7.97 13.40
N ALA A 78 -4.95 -6.85 13.77
CA ALA A 78 -4.25 -5.67 14.26
C ALA A 78 -3.46 -5.97 15.53
N GLU A 79 -4.03 -6.72 16.48
CA GLU A 79 -3.34 -7.17 17.69
C GLU A 79 -2.15 -8.09 17.37
N LEU A 80 -2.34 -9.10 16.52
CA LEU A 80 -1.28 -10.03 16.13
C LEU A 80 -0.08 -9.32 15.50
N LEU A 81 -0.35 -8.28 14.69
CA LEU A 81 0.67 -7.53 13.96
C LEU A 81 1.16 -6.27 14.73
N ASP A 82 0.68 -6.05 15.95
CA ASP A 82 0.88 -4.83 16.75
C ASP A 82 0.63 -3.56 15.92
N MET A 83 -0.59 -3.42 15.39
CA MET A 83 -1.04 -2.30 14.58
C MET A 83 -2.03 -1.41 15.35
N ASP A 84 -1.84 -0.09 15.27
CA ASP A 84 -2.78 0.91 15.80
C ASP A 84 -3.69 1.37 14.66
N VAL A 85 -4.98 1.08 14.80
CA VAL A 85 -5.97 1.26 13.74
C VAL A 85 -7.20 2.02 14.24
N GLN A 86 -7.71 2.91 13.40
CA GLN A 86 -8.96 3.62 13.62
C GLN A 86 -10.07 2.99 12.77
N TYR A 87 -11.08 2.43 13.43
CA TYR A 87 -12.23 1.86 12.74
C TYR A 87 -13.22 2.93 12.30
N ILE A 88 -13.72 2.81 11.08
CA ILE A 88 -14.83 3.61 10.56
C ILE A 88 -15.97 2.65 10.21
N LEU A 89 -17.13 2.84 10.84
CA LEU A 89 -18.26 1.92 10.75
C LEU A 89 -19.18 2.29 9.59
N HIS A 90 -19.41 1.36 8.67
CA HIS A 90 -20.33 1.55 7.53
C HIS A 90 -21.83 1.48 7.92
N THR A 91 -22.14 0.98 9.12
CA THR A 91 -23.52 0.67 9.54
C THR A 91 -24.45 1.88 9.66
N ALA A 92 -23.91 3.10 9.77
CA ALA A 92 -24.71 4.32 9.83
C ALA A 92 -25.10 4.89 8.45
N HIS A 93 -24.57 4.32 7.36
CA HIS A 93 -24.58 5.01 6.07
C HIS A 93 -25.52 4.42 5.02
N ALA A 94 -26.10 3.23 5.17
CA ALA A 94 -27.02 2.72 4.14
C ALA A 94 -28.31 3.55 4.03
N ASP A 95 -28.96 3.82 5.17
CA ASP A 95 -30.16 4.66 5.22
C ASP A 95 -29.82 6.14 4.93
N ALA A 96 -28.72 6.63 5.49
CA ALA A 96 -28.25 7.99 5.22
C ALA A 96 -27.85 8.18 3.75
N ALA A 97 -27.23 7.19 3.11
CA ALA A 97 -26.89 7.22 1.69
C ALA A 97 -28.13 7.09 0.81
N ALA A 98 -29.15 6.33 1.22
CA ALA A 98 -30.44 6.30 0.53
C ALA A 98 -31.14 7.66 0.58
N VAL A 99 -31.12 8.33 1.74
CA VAL A 99 -31.65 9.69 1.92
C VAL A 99 -30.84 10.72 1.13
N ALA A 100 -29.51 10.69 1.23
CA ALA A 100 -28.61 11.59 0.49
C ALA A 100 -28.75 11.38 -1.02
N ARG A 101 -28.90 10.14 -1.49
CA ARG A 101 -29.20 9.82 -2.89
C ARG A 101 -30.50 10.47 -3.33
N ALA A 102 -31.56 10.36 -2.54
CA ALA A 102 -32.84 10.98 -2.86
C ALA A 102 -32.79 12.52 -2.85
N GLN A 103 -32.04 13.11 -1.92
CA GLN A 103 -31.93 14.57 -1.75
C GLN A 103 -31.00 15.24 -2.79
N HIS A 104 -29.92 14.56 -3.17
CA HIS A 104 -28.89 15.11 -4.05
C HIS A 104 -28.98 14.58 -5.49
N GLY A 105 -29.91 13.69 -5.79
CA GLY A 105 -30.12 13.14 -7.13
C GLY A 105 -28.99 12.22 -7.60
N PHE A 106 -28.31 11.52 -6.68
CA PHE A 106 -27.19 10.65 -7.05
C PHE A 106 -27.66 9.50 -7.96
N LEU A 107 -26.89 9.22 -9.02
CA LEU A 107 -27.20 8.17 -9.99
C LEU A 107 -26.68 6.79 -9.56
N THR A 108 -25.66 6.71 -8.69
CA THR A 108 -25.06 5.45 -8.23
C THR A 108 -25.93 4.69 -7.23
N ASP A 109 -25.89 3.35 -7.27
CA ASP A 109 -26.54 2.48 -6.30
C ASP A 109 -26.16 2.81 -4.84
N THR A 110 -27.04 2.44 -3.91
CA THR A 110 -26.86 2.74 -2.48
C THR A 110 -25.56 2.18 -1.90
N PRO A 111 -25.12 0.93 -2.23
CA PRO A 111 -23.84 0.42 -1.76
C PRO A 111 -22.64 1.27 -2.17
N ARG A 112 -22.54 1.65 -3.45
CA ARG A 112 -21.46 2.53 -3.93
C ARG A 112 -21.58 3.95 -3.40
N ALA A 113 -22.79 4.46 -3.23
CA ALA A 113 -22.99 5.76 -2.57
C ALA A 113 -22.43 5.75 -1.14
N ALA A 114 -22.69 4.68 -0.39
CA ALA A 114 -22.20 4.50 0.96
C ALA A 114 -20.67 4.27 1.01
N GLU A 115 -20.11 3.55 0.04
CA GLU A 115 -18.64 3.42 -0.15
C GLU A 115 -18.00 4.81 -0.39
N LEU A 116 -18.54 5.59 -1.33
CA LEU A 116 -18.01 6.92 -1.62
C LEU A 116 -18.13 7.87 -0.41
N ASP A 117 -19.24 7.81 0.33
CA ASP A 117 -19.47 8.62 1.54
C ASP A 117 -18.47 8.27 2.66
N ILE A 118 -18.25 6.98 2.93
CA ILE A 118 -17.33 6.58 4.00
C ILE A 118 -15.88 6.98 3.68
N HIS A 119 -15.46 6.87 2.42
CA HIS A 119 -14.16 7.34 1.99
C HIS A 119 -14.06 8.87 2.01
N ALA A 120 -15.14 9.59 1.64
CA ALA A 120 -15.19 11.04 1.75
C ALA A 120 -15.01 11.52 3.21
N GLN A 121 -15.54 10.78 4.18
CA GLN A 121 -15.33 11.03 5.61
C GLN A 121 -13.90 10.79 6.06
N VAL A 122 -13.24 9.72 5.58
CA VAL A 122 -11.80 9.50 5.82
C VAL A 122 -11.00 10.72 5.36
N TYR A 123 -11.23 11.17 4.12
CA TYR A 123 -10.50 12.31 3.57
C TYR A 123 -10.80 13.60 4.32
N ALA A 124 -12.06 13.82 4.73
CA ALA A 124 -12.45 14.95 5.56
C ALA A 124 -11.74 14.92 6.92
N ASP A 125 -11.64 13.75 7.56
CA ASP A 125 -10.95 13.56 8.83
C ASP A 125 -9.46 13.86 8.70
N MET A 126 -8.81 13.35 7.64
CA MET A 126 -7.40 13.62 7.35
C MET A 126 -7.14 15.12 7.19
N VAL A 127 -7.97 15.82 6.41
CA VAL A 127 -7.85 17.26 6.19
C VAL A 127 -8.06 18.02 7.49
N ARG A 128 -9.11 17.71 8.24
CA ARG A 128 -9.47 18.39 9.49
C ARG A 128 -8.42 18.22 10.58
N ARG A 129 -7.82 17.03 10.70
CA ARG A 129 -6.83 16.70 11.73
C ARG A 129 -5.38 16.93 11.29
N GLY A 130 -5.16 17.33 10.04
CA GLY A 130 -3.80 17.54 9.49
C GLY A 130 -2.99 16.25 9.36
N ILE A 131 -3.64 15.12 9.10
CA ILE A 131 -2.99 13.80 8.94
C ILE A 131 -2.26 13.78 7.59
N GLN A 132 -0.92 13.63 7.60
CA GLN A 132 -0.13 13.76 6.36
C GLN A 132 -0.17 12.53 5.47
N SER A 133 -0.43 11.35 6.04
CA SER A 133 -0.46 10.08 5.32
C SER A 133 -1.36 9.09 6.04
N ALA A 134 -2.14 8.34 5.27
CA ALA A 134 -2.98 7.30 5.84
C ALA A 134 -2.99 6.04 4.99
N LEU A 135 -3.03 4.88 5.65
CA LEU A 135 -3.36 3.59 5.03
C LEU A 135 -4.83 3.29 5.30
N ILE A 136 -5.57 3.02 4.24
CA ILE A 136 -6.99 2.68 4.28
C ILE A 136 -7.14 1.21 3.91
N LEU A 137 -7.85 0.46 4.76
CA LEU A 137 -8.09 -0.97 4.65
C LEU A 137 -9.59 -1.25 4.75
N VAL A 138 -10.08 -2.30 4.09
CA VAL A 138 -11.41 -2.86 4.37
C VAL A 138 -11.32 -3.91 5.49
N SER A 139 -12.35 -4.00 6.34
CA SER A 139 -12.31 -4.87 7.54
C SER A 139 -12.30 -6.37 7.23
N ASP A 140 -12.74 -6.76 6.04
CA ASP A 140 -12.69 -8.14 5.56
C ASP A 140 -11.34 -8.48 4.89
N ALA A 141 -10.40 -7.54 4.87
CA ALA A 141 -9.05 -7.79 4.36
C ALA A 141 -8.28 -8.79 5.23
N ASP A 142 -7.51 -9.64 4.57
CA ASP A 142 -6.43 -10.42 5.14
C ASP A 142 -5.08 -9.81 4.73
N VAL A 143 -4.08 -9.99 5.58
CA VAL A 143 -2.82 -9.25 5.54
C VAL A 143 -1.65 -10.22 5.66
N GLU A 144 -0.54 -9.94 4.99
CA GLU A 144 0.71 -10.69 5.19
C GLU A 144 1.21 -10.58 6.64
N LEU A 145 1.63 -11.70 7.24
CA LEU A 145 2.26 -11.72 8.57
C LEU A 145 3.50 -10.81 8.65
N ASP A 146 4.22 -10.69 7.54
CA ASP A 146 5.41 -9.87 7.37
C ASP A 146 5.11 -8.55 6.66
N ILE A 147 3.88 -8.02 6.76
CA ILE A 147 3.51 -6.76 6.10
C ILE A 147 4.47 -5.62 6.42
N LYS A 148 5.01 -5.54 7.65
CA LYS A 148 6.01 -4.54 8.04
C LYS A 148 7.24 -4.61 7.12
N GLU A 149 7.90 -5.76 7.07
CA GLU A 149 9.11 -5.98 6.24
C GLU A 149 8.83 -5.74 4.75
N ARG A 150 7.71 -6.28 4.24
CA ARG A 150 7.37 -6.17 2.80
C ARG A 150 7.01 -4.74 2.41
N LEU A 151 6.28 -4.02 3.27
CA LEU A 151 5.98 -2.62 3.04
C LEU A 151 7.24 -1.75 3.18
N ALA A 152 8.12 -2.04 4.13
CA ALA A 152 9.43 -1.39 4.23
C ALA A 152 10.21 -1.54 2.92
N ALA A 153 10.27 -2.76 2.38
CA ALA A 153 10.95 -3.04 1.12
C ALA A 153 10.32 -2.29 -0.06
N ALA A 154 8.99 -2.23 -0.12
CA ALA A 154 8.26 -1.46 -1.14
C ALA A 154 8.58 0.04 -1.06
N LEU A 155 8.59 0.59 0.15
CA LEU A 155 8.85 2.00 0.39
C LEU A 155 10.34 2.35 0.29
N ALA A 156 11.27 1.45 0.62
CA ALA A 156 12.71 1.72 0.56
C ALA A 156 13.19 2.02 -0.88
N GLY A 157 12.52 1.46 -1.88
CA GLY A 157 12.79 1.72 -3.30
C GLY A 157 12.21 3.04 -3.82
N SER A 158 11.39 3.76 -3.04
CA SER A 158 10.70 4.97 -3.47
C SER A 158 10.73 6.05 -2.39
N SER A 159 11.10 7.30 -2.72
CA SER A 159 10.94 8.37 -1.73
C SER A 159 9.45 8.50 -1.35
N PRO A 160 9.08 8.54 -0.06
CA PRO A 160 7.69 8.64 0.40
C PRO A 160 6.94 9.85 -0.17
N HIS A 161 7.67 10.87 -0.62
CA HIS A 161 7.12 12.05 -1.29
C HIS A 161 6.80 11.84 -2.77
N LEU A 162 7.15 10.69 -3.35
CA LEU A 162 6.96 10.41 -4.79
C LEU A 162 5.60 9.82 -5.11
N HIS A 163 4.88 9.29 -4.12
CA HIS A 163 3.56 8.72 -4.34
C HIS A 163 2.49 9.55 -3.62
N ASP A 164 1.51 10.00 -4.40
CA ASP A 164 0.27 10.53 -3.87
C ASP A 164 -0.66 9.41 -3.41
N MET A 165 -0.53 8.24 -4.06
CA MET A 165 -1.29 7.03 -3.76
C MET A 165 -0.42 5.78 -3.93
N LEU A 166 -0.57 4.83 -3.03
CA LEU A 166 0.08 3.51 -3.08
C LEU A 166 -0.94 2.40 -2.83
N PHE A 167 -1.25 1.59 -3.84
CA PHE A 167 -2.13 0.43 -3.73
C PHE A 167 -1.34 -0.77 -3.19
N VAL A 168 -1.70 -1.22 -2.00
CA VAL A 168 -1.04 -2.37 -1.32
C VAL A 168 -1.92 -3.61 -1.31
N GLY A 169 -3.20 -3.48 -1.67
CA GLY A 169 -4.12 -4.59 -1.86
C GLY A 169 -5.10 -4.36 -2.99
N ARG A 170 -5.09 -5.29 -3.95
CA ARG A 170 -5.90 -5.25 -5.17
C ARG A 170 -6.31 -6.66 -5.60
N ALA A 171 -7.46 -6.78 -6.28
CA ALA A 171 -7.96 -8.06 -6.76
C ALA A 171 -7.37 -8.49 -8.11
N PHE A 172 -6.81 -7.56 -8.90
CA PHE A 172 -6.40 -7.82 -10.27
C PHE A 172 -4.96 -7.37 -10.56
N SER A 173 -4.27 -8.16 -11.39
CA SER A 173 -2.98 -7.79 -11.97
C SER A 173 -3.12 -6.63 -12.98
N GLU A 174 -2.09 -5.81 -13.11
CA GLU A 174 -2.07 -4.69 -14.06
C GLU A 174 -1.09 -4.98 -15.21
N PRO A 175 -1.33 -4.47 -16.43
CA PRO A 175 -0.37 -4.64 -17.53
C PRO A 175 1.02 -4.05 -17.26
N ALA A 176 1.10 -3.00 -16.43
CA ALA A 176 2.36 -2.36 -16.04
C ALA A 176 3.11 -3.12 -14.93
N GLU A 177 2.55 -4.21 -14.43
CA GLU A 177 3.14 -5.02 -13.38
C GLU A 177 4.39 -5.74 -13.90
N PRO A 178 5.50 -5.75 -13.15
CA PRO A 178 6.70 -6.48 -13.53
C PRO A 178 6.39 -7.95 -13.83
N GLU A 179 6.96 -8.46 -14.92
CA GLU A 179 6.78 -9.85 -15.38
C GLU A 179 5.30 -10.23 -15.70
N ALA A 180 4.43 -9.24 -15.98
CA ALA A 180 3.08 -9.49 -16.51
C ALA A 180 3.14 -10.10 -17.92
N ASP A 181 4.08 -9.65 -18.75
CA ASP A 181 4.29 -10.17 -20.11
C ASP A 181 4.76 -11.62 -20.11
N GLU A 182 5.60 -12.02 -19.15
CA GLU A 182 6.08 -13.40 -19.05
C GLU A 182 4.94 -14.37 -18.77
N LEU A 183 3.99 -13.97 -17.90
CA LEU A 183 2.78 -14.73 -17.64
C LEU A 183 1.92 -14.85 -18.92
N ALA A 184 1.74 -13.76 -19.66
CA ALA A 184 0.99 -13.77 -20.91
C ALA A 184 1.64 -14.67 -21.98
N VAL A 185 2.98 -14.66 -22.07
CA VAL A 185 3.75 -15.52 -22.98
C VAL A 185 3.63 -17.00 -22.59
N LEU A 186 3.69 -17.32 -21.30
CA LEU A 186 3.48 -18.69 -20.81
C LEU A 186 2.06 -19.20 -21.06
N LEU A 187 1.06 -18.34 -20.91
CA LEU A 187 -0.34 -18.65 -21.24
C LEU A 187 -0.51 -18.93 -22.74
N GLN A 188 0.22 -18.23 -23.61
CA GLN A 188 0.20 -18.48 -25.05
C GLN A 188 0.95 -19.77 -25.45
N GLN A 189 2.07 -20.09 -24.81
CA GLN A 189 2.91 -21.25 -25.15
C GLN A 189 2.29 -22.61 -24.81
N THR A 190 1.34 -22.63 -23.88
CA THR A 190 0.81 -23.87 -23.31
C THR A 190 -0.49 -24.35 -23.96
N ASN A 191 -0.97 -23.69 -25.03
CA ASN A 191 -2.13 -24.09 -25.85
C ASN A 191 -3.43 -24.42 -25.09
N GLY A 192 -3.55 -24.00 -23.83
CA GLY A 192 -4.74 -23.76 -22.97
C GLY A 192 -6.06 -24.51 -23.19
N THR A 193 -6.08 -25.71 -23.78
CA THR A 193 -7.33 -26.36 -24.20
C THR A 193 -7.82 -27.42 -23.23
N ASP A 194 -6.99 -27.90 -22.28
CA ASP A 194 -7.46 -28.77 -21.19
C ASP A 194 -7.43 -28.08 -19.81
N ASP A 195 -8.43 -28.40 -18.99
CA ASP A 195 -8.62 -27.79 -17.66
C ASP A 195 -7.42 -28.06 -16.72
N ARG A 196 -6.71 -29.16 -16.93
CA ARG A 196 -5.54 -29.57 -16.13
C ARG A 196 -4.32 -28.69 -16.41
N SER A 197 -4.07 -28.34 -17.67
CA SER A 197 -3.01 -27.41 -18.06
C SER A 197 -3.32 -26.01 -17.55
N ALA A 198 -4.59 -25.58 -17.64
CA ALA A 198 -5.03 -24.31 -17.08
C ALA A 198 -4.85 -24.25 -15.54
N GLN A 199 -5.15 -25.34 -14.82
CA GLN A 199 -4.93 -25.43 -13.38
C GLN A 199 -3.43 -25.41 -13.03
N MET A 200 -2.60 -26.19 -13.72
CA MET A 200 -1.14 -26.19 -13.52
C MET A 200 -0.52 -24.82 -13.82
N GLN A 201 -1.00 -24.12 -14.83
CA GLN A 201 -0.56 -22.76 -15.16
C GLN A 201 -0.95 -21.77 -14.06
N ARG A 202 -2.17 -21.85 -13.52
CA ARG A 202 -2.59 -21.03 -12.39
C ARG A 202 -1.72 -21.27 -11.16
N LEU A 203 -1.44 -22.53 -10.85
CA LEU A 203 -0.57 -22.91 -9.72
C LEU A 203 0.87 -22.42 -9.92
N TRP A 204 1.44 -22.62 -11.12
CA TRP A 204 2.79 -22.16 -11.44
C TRP A 204 2.90 -20.63 -11.39
N ALA A 205 1.93 -19.93 -12.00
CA ALA A 205 1.85 -18.48 -11.99
C ALA A 205 1.75 -17.95 -10.56
N LYS A 206 0.86 -18.54 -9.74
CA LYS A 206 0.68 -18.18 -8.34
C LYS A 206 1.94 -18.45 -7.51
N ARG A 207 2.57 -19.62 -7.66
CA ARG A 207 3.78 -19.98 -6.91
C ARG A 207 4.91 -19.01 -7.23
N ASN A 208 5.15 -18.73 -8.51
CA ASN A 208 6.18 -17.76 -8.88
C ASN A 208 5.81 -16.36 -8.42
N PHE A 209 4.55 -15.96 -8.55
CA PHE A 209 4.06 -14.68 -8.07
C PHE A 209 4.34 -14.48 -6.57
N LEU A 210 4.04 -15.46 -5.71
CA LEU A 210 4.28 -15.38 -4.27
C LEU A 210 5.77 -15.33 -3.88
N HIS A 211 6.66 -15.81 -4.76
CA HIS A 211 8.09 -15.78 -4.55
C HIS A 211 8.80 -14.61 -5.22
N ARG A 212 8.08 -13.75 -5.96
CA ARG A 212 8.65 -12.56 -6.58
C ARG A 212 9.19 -11.59 -5.51
N PRO A 213 10.31 -10.91 -5.81
CA PRO A 213 10.75 -9.80 -4.98
C PRO A 213 9.66 -8.72 -4.97
N ILE A 214 9.56 -7.99 -3.85
CA ILE A 214 8.67 -6.84 -3.78
C ILE A 214 9.10 -5.80 -4.81
N ALA A 215 8.15 -5.40 -5.64
CA ALA A 215 8.32 -4.35 -6.62
C ALA A 215 7.20 -3.31 -6.49
N VAL A 216 7.55 -2.06 -6.70
CA VAL A 216 6.62 -0.95 -6.82
C VAL A 216 6.64 -0.47 -8.26
N PHE A 217 5.47 -0.37 -8.88
CA PHE A 217 5.33 0.06 -10.26
C PHE A 217 4.23 1.11 -10.37
N ARG A 218 4.31 1.95 -11.41
CA ARG A 218 3.31 3.01 -11.63
C ARG A 218 1.99 2.36 -12.02
N SER A 219 0.95 2.63 -11.23
CA SER A 219 -0.39 2.13 -11.49
C SER A 219 -1.13 3.09 -12.42
N SER A 220 -1.93 2.52 -13.31
CA SER A 220 -2.76 3.31 -14.24
C SER A 220 -4.22 2.86 -14.21
N SER A 221 -4.53 1.65 -13.77
CA SER A 221 -5.91 1.21 -13.60
C SER A 221 -6.00 0.27 -12.41
N PRO A 222 -5.87 0.80 -11.18
CA PRO A 222 -6.07 -0.01 -10.00
C PRO A 222 -7.54 -0.45 -9.94
N ARG A 223 -7.78 -1.75 -9.75
CA ARG A 223 -9.13 -2.35 -9.73
C ARG A 223 -9.26 -3.36 -8.60
N GLY A 224 -10.46 -3.44 -8.05
CA GLY A 224 -10.75 -4.23 -6.86
C GLY A 224 -9.85 -3.79 -5.73
N ILE A 225 -9.82 -2.49 -5.43
CA ILE A 225 -8.92 -1.97 -4.41
C ILE A 225 -9.52 -2.33 -3.05
N HIS A 226 -8.71 -2.96 -2.22
CA HIS A 226 -9.09 -3.35 -0.84
C HIS A 226 -8.16 -2.72 0.20
N ALA A 227 -6.99 -2.25 -0.25
CA ALA A 227 -6.06 -1.53 0.60
C ALA A 227 -5.22 -0.55 -0.20
N TYR A 228 -5.16 0.69 0.26
CA TYR A 228 -4.33 1.71 -0.35
C TYR A 228 -3.95 2.79 0.64
N ALA A 229 -2.79 3.39 0.42
CA ALA A 229 -2.33 4.56 1.14
C ALA A 229 -2.46 5.81 0.28
N LEU A 230 -2.63 6.96 0.94
CA LEU A 230 -2.57 8.27 0.30
C LEU A 230 -2.00 9.34 1.22
N ASN A 231 -1.53 10.43 0.63
CA ASN A 231 -1.01 11.59 1.36
C ASN A 231 -2.08 12.68 1.56
N ALA A 232 -1.80 13.68 2.42
CA ALA A 232 -2.70 14.79 2.69
C ALA A 232 -3.08 15.60 1.44
N HIS A 233 -2.13 15.78 0.52
CA HIS A 233 -2.38 16.49 -0.73
C HIS A 233 -3.49 15.81 -1.52
N MET A 234 -3.38 14.49 -1.72
CA MET A 234 -4.39 13.72 -2.42
C MET A 234 -5.71 13.64 -1.65
N ALA A 235 -5.68 13.51 -0.32
CA ALA A 235 -6.88 13.53 0.52
C ALA A 235 -7.69 14.82 0.29
N HIS A 236 -7.02 15.97 0.28
CA HIS A 236 -7.64 17.26 0.05
C HIS A 236 -8.23 17.39 -1.39
N HIS A 237 -7.56 16.80 -2.37
CA HIS A 237 -8.07 16.74 -3.75
C HIS A 237 -9.29 15.83 -3.90
N LEU A 238 -9.23 14.61 -3.36
CA LEU A 238 -10.33 13.65 -3.38
C LEU A 238 -11.54 14.17 -2.61
N HIS A 239 -11.34 14.73 -1.41
CA HIS A 239 -12.42 15.31 -0.59
C HIS A 239 -13.24 16.35 -1.36
N ARG A 240 -12.59 17.24 -2.12
CA ARG A 240 -13.28 18.25 -2.94
C ARG A 240 -13.99 17.65 -4.16
N ARG A 241 -13.44 16.59 -4.75
CA ARG A 241 -13.93 16.02 -6.02
C ARG A 241 -14.99 14.94 -5.86
N LEU A 242 -14.94 14.16 -4.78
CA LEU A 242 -15.89 13.07 -4.55
C LEU A 242 -17.33 13.57 -4.50
N GLY A 243 -17.58 14.68 -3.81
CA GLY A 243 -18.92 15.30 -3.78
C GLY A 243 -19.42 15.72 -5.17
N GLN A 244 -18.52 16.12 -6.08
CA GLN A 244 -18.87 16.48 -7.46
C GLN A 244 -19.14 15.23 -8.33
N ARG A 245 -18.37 14.16 -8.14
CA ARG A 245 -18.49 12.89 -8.89
C ARG A 245 -19.70 12.06 -8.49
N MET A 246 -20.20 12.19 -7.25
CA MET A 246 -21.44 11.52 -6.84
C MET A 246 -22.67 11.99 -7.63
N GLY A 247 -22.64 13.19 -8.24
CA GLY A 247 -23.74 13.78 -9.01
C GLY A 247 -23.68 13.60 -10.53
N ALA A 248 -22.54 13.19 -11.12
CA ALA A 248 -22.35 13.07 -12.56
C ALA A 248 -21.74 11.70 -12.90
N ASP A 249 -22.49 10.84 -13.60
CA ASP A 249 -22.10 9.49 -14.03
C ASP A 249 -21.26 8.74 -12.98
N ALA A 250 -21.92 8.40 -11.89
CA ALA A 250 -21.24 7.91 -10.71
C ALA A 250 -20.76 6.47 -10.89
N HIS A 251 -19.44 6.32 -10.94
CA HIS A 251 -18.72 5.06 -10.89
C HIS A 251 -18.25 4.78 -9.44
N GLY A 252 -17.97 3.51 -9.10
CA GLY A 252 -17.48 3.12 -7.77
C GLY A 252 -16.12 3.77 -7.43
N LEU A 253 -15.68 3.66 -6.17
CA LEU A 253 -14.44 4.30 -5.70
C LEU A 253 -13.23 3.97 -6.60
N ASP A 254 -13.08 2.71 -6.98
CA ASP A 254 -12.01 2.24 -7.88
C ASP A 254 -11.88 3.10 -9.14
N TYR A 255 -13.00 3.47 -9.76
CA TYR A 255 -13.00 4.29 -10.95
C TYR A 255 -12.58 5.74 -10.65
N VAL A 256 -12.98 6.29 -9.52
CA VAL A 256 -12.58 7.64 -9.10
C VAL A 256 -11.07 7.69 -8.87
N LEU A 257 -10.51 6.66 -8.23
CA LEU A 257 -9.08 6.54 -7.98
C LEU A 257 -8.30 6.28 -9.26
N ALA A 258 -8.80 5.41 -10.14
CA ALA A 258 -8.22 5.16 -11.45
C ALA A 258 -8.26 6.40 -12.35
N ASP A 259 -9.35 7.17 -12.37
CA ASP A 259 -9.45 8.43 -13.11
C ASP A 259 -8.41 9.45 -12.62
N ALA A 260 -8.22 9.57 -11.30
CA ALA A 260 -7.18 10.43 -10.74
C ALA A 260 -5.77 10.01 -11.19
N ALA A 261 -5.49 8.70 -11.23
CA ALA A 261 -4.23 8.16 -11.71
C ALA A 261 -4.02 8.41 -13.22
N LEU A 262 -5.03 8.09 -14.05
CA LEU A 262 -4.98 8.21 -15.51
C LEU A 262 -4.84 9.64 -16.00
N THR A 263 -5.55 10.57 -15.35
CA THR A 263 -5.48 12.00 -15.70
C THR A 263 -4.18 12.66 -15.24
N GLY A 264 -3.30 11.93 -14.55
CA GLY A 264 -2.03 12.44 -14.04
C GLY A 264 -2.20 13.43 -12.89
N LEU A 265 -3.37 13.46 -12.25
CA LEU A 265 -3.63 14.29 -11.08
C LEU A 265 -2.90 13.81 -9.84
N CYS A 266 -2.51 12.53 -9.83
CA CYS A 266 -1.76 11.93 -8.76
C CYS A 266 -0.67 10.98 -9.28
N ALA A 267 0.42 10.89 -8.54
CA ALA A 267 1.42 9.86 -8.73
C ALA A 267 0.95 8.58 -8.02
N ALA A 268 0.30 7.70 -8.77
CA ALA A 268 -0.27 6.45 -8.29
C ALA A 268 0.65 5.26 -8.56
N TYR A 269 0.87 4.43 -7.54
CA TYR A 269 1.72 3.24 -7.61
C TYR A 269 1.02 2.03 -7.02
N SER A 270 1.39 0.84 -7.48
CA SER A 270 0.91 -0.44 -6.97
C SER A 270 2.09 -1.28 -6.48
N VAL A 271 1.87 -2.05 -5.42
CA VAL A 271 2.82 -3.07 -4.94
C VAL A 271 2.52 -4.41 -5.62
N SER A 272 3.58 -5.11 -6.03
CA SER A 272 3.53 -6.49 -6.49
C SER A 272 4.59 -7.33 -5.77
N PRO A 273 4.23 -8.52 -5.26
CA PRO A 273 2.87 -9.02 -5.02
C PRO A 273 2.08 -8.14 -4.03
N PRO A 274 0.73 -8.16 -4.04
CA PRO A 274 -0.06 -7.43 -3.06
C PRO A 274 0.23 -7.95 -1.64
N LEU A 275 0.19 -7.05 -0.66
CA LEU A 275 0.43 -7.33 0.75
C LEU A 275 -0.86 -7.57 1.53
N VAL A 276 -1.98 -7.24 0.89
CA VAL A 276 -3.33 -7.28 1.45
C VAL A 276 -4.28 -7.82 0.40
N VAL A 277 -5.18 -8.73 0.78
CA VAL A 277 -6.23 -9.26 -0.11
C VAL A 277 -7.58 -9.19 0.60
N ALA A 278 -8.66 -8.94 -0.14
CA ALA A 278 -10.00 -9.06 0.45
C ALA A 278 -10.39 -10.53 0.61
N HIS A 279 -11.05 -10.85 1.73
CA HIS A 279 -11.69 -12.13 1.91
C HIS A 279 -13.11 -12.07 1.35
N GLY A 280 -13.31 -12.52 0.10
CA GLY A 280 -14.61 -12.45 -0.57
C GLY A 280 -15.72 -13.17 0.21
N ARG A 281 -16.81 -12.46 0.53
CA ARG A 281 -18.01 -13.02 1.21
C ARG A 281 -18.75 -14.12 0.41
N GLY A 282 -18.46 -14.27 -0.88
CA GLY A 282 -19.12 -15.26 -1.76
C GLY A 282 -18.18 -16.25 -2.43
N ASP A 283 -16.87 -16.10 -2.29
CA ASP A 283 -15.88 -16.78 -3.14
C ASP A 283 -15.00 -17.74 -2.34
N ARG A 284 -15.66 -18.63 -1.59
CA ARG A 284 -14.98 -19.76 -0.91
C ARG A 284 -14.26 -20.71 -1.88
N ASN A 285 -14.44 -20.55 -3.20
CA ASN A 285 -13.97 -21.47 -4.23
C ASN A 285 -13.07 -20.85 -5.32
N THR A 286 -12.78 -19.55 -5.30
CA THR A 286 -11.81 -18.98 -6.26
C THR A 286 -10.47 -18.83 -5.55
N GLY A 287 -9.51 -19.71 -5.88
CA GLY A 287 -8.14 -19.73 -5.35
C GLY A 287 -7.29 -18.51 -5.73
N ASN A 288 -7.87 -17.31 -5.69
CA ASN A 288 -7.27 -16.03 -6.08
C ASN A 288 -6.61 -15.31 -4.90
N GLN A 289 -6.38 -15.98 -3.77
CA GLN A 289 -5.65 -15.39 -2.65
C GLN A 289 -4.14 -15.46 -2.94
N PHE A 290 -3.53 -14.28 -3.15
CA PHE A 290 -2.11 -14.11 -3.44
C PHE A 290 -1.33 -13.64 -2.20
N LEU A 291 -1.58 -14.23 -1.04
CA LEU A 291 -0.74 -14.05 0.15
C LEU A 291 0.21 -15.23 0.33
N ARG A 292 1.45 -14.94 0.72
CA ARG A 292 2.44 -15.97 1.07
C ARG A 292 2.23 -16.46 2.50
N ARG A 293 1.80 -15.58 3.41
CA ARG A 293 1.67 -15.79 4.85
C ARG A 293 0.45 -15.05 5.41
N SER A 294 -0.70 -15.70 5.49
CA SER A 294 -1.93 -15.09 6.01
C SER A 294 -1.91 -14.88 7.53
N ALA A 295 -2.23 -13.65 7.97
CA ALA A 295 -2.44 -13.33 9.37
C ALA A 295 -3.69 -13.99 9.94
N ARG A 296 -4.81 -14.00 9.20
CA ARG A 296 -6.05 -14.66 9.65
C ARG A 296 -5.88 -16.16 9.84
N TYR A 297 -5.14 -16.81 8.95
CA TYR A 297 -4.85 -18.23 9.08
C TYR A 297 -4.01 -18.52 10.33
N ALA A 298 -2.99 -17.69 10.61
CA ALA A 298 -2.18 -17.83 11.82
C ALA A 298 -3.00 -17.65 13.10
N ILE A 299 -4.00 -16.75 13.10
CA ILE A 299 -4.96 -16.62 14.20
C ILE A 299 -5.81 -17.89 14.34
N GLY A 300 -6.33 -18.41 13.23
CA GLY A 300 -7.12 -19.65 13.23
C GLY A 300 -6.35 -20.86 13.77
N LEU A 301 -5.06 -20.97 13.47
CA LEU A 301 -4.20 -22.02 14.06
C LEU A 301 -3.99 -21.88 15.57
N ARG A 302 -4.18 -20.68 16.13
CA ARG A 302 -4.02 -20.39 17.56
C ARG A 302 -5.34 -20.39 18.34
N SER A 303 -6.48 -20.39 17.66
CA SER A 303 -7.79 -20.38 18.30
C SER A 303 -8.25 -21.79 18.68
N ASP A 304 -9.03 -21.89 19.76
CA ASP A 304 -9.66 -23.14 20.20
C ASP A 304 -10.63 -23.74 19.17
N ASP A 305 -11.11 -22.92 18.23
CA ASP A 305 -11.92 -23.35 17.09
C ASP A 305 -11.31 -22.88 15.75
N PRO A 306 -10.38 -23.66 15.17
CA PRO A 306 -9.75 -23.34 13.89
C PRO A 306 -10.73 -23.22 12.72
N SER A 307 -11.96 -23.74 12.86
CA SER A 307 -12.99 -23.70 11.81
C SER A 307 -13.66 -22.33 11.67
N HIS A 308 -13.53 -21.46 12.68
CA HIS A 308 -14.01 -20.07 12.64
C HIS A 308 -13.27 -19.21 11.62
N TYR A 309 -12.05 -19.62 11.25
CA TYR A 309 -11.27 -18.98 10.22
C TYR A 309 -11.27 -19.85 8.96
N PRO A 310 -11.47 -19.26 7.78
CA PRO A 310 -11.44 -20.01 6.53
C PRO A 310 -10.09 -20.74 6.44
N PRO A 311 -10.06 -22.07 6.20
CA PRO A 311 -8.80 -22.75 5.96
C PRO A 311 -8.09 -22.06 4.81
N PHE A 312 -6.77 -21.94 4.88
CA PHE A 312 -5.98 -21.51 3.75
C PHE A 312 -6.04 -22.62 2.70
N LEU A 313 -7.07 -22.58 1.85
CA LEU A 313 -7.41 -23.65 0.91
C LEU A 313 -6.25 -23.97 -0.03
N ASP A 314 -5.35 -23.01 -0.25
CA ASP A 314 -4.21 -23.15 -1.14
C ASP A 314 -2.90 -23.65 -0.46
N TRP A 315 -2.84 -23.75 0.88
CA TRP A 315 -1.58 -24.13 1.55
C TRP A 315 -1.24 -25.61 1.29
N GLN A 316 -2.26 -26.48 1.24
CA GLN A 316 -2.05 -27.89 0.93
C GLN A 316 -1.52 -28.07 -0.51
N ASP A 317 -1.96 -27.24 -1.46
CA ASP A 317 -1.53 -27.32 -2.86
C ASP A 317 -0.15 -26.69 -3.13
N MET A 318 0.32 -25.76 -2.28
CA MET A 318 1.65 -25.15 -2.42
C MET A 318 2.79 -26.03 -1.87
N TRP A 319 2.48 -26.90 -0.91
CA TRP A 319 3.48 -27.71 -0.17
C TRP A 319 3.31 -29.23 -0.34
N GLY A 320 2.21 -29.68 -0.98
CA GLY A 320 1.97 -31.08 -1.34
C GLY A 320 2.74 -31.56 -2.56
#